data_AF-A0AA43FFD2-F1
#
_entry.id   AF-A0AA43FFD2-F1
#
_cell.length_a   1.000
_cell.length_b   1.000
_cell.length_c   1.000
_cell.angle_alpha   90.00
_cell.angle_beta   90.00
_cell.angle_gamma   90.00
#
_symmetry.space_group_name_H-M   'P 1'
#
loop_
_entity.id
_entity.type
_entity.pdbx_description
1 polymer ?
#
loop_
_entity_poly.entity_id
_entity_poly.type
_entity_poly.pdbx_seq_one_letter_code
_entity_poly.pdbx_strand_id
1 'polypeptide(L)'
;RWGTERGLFVLQPFAIGSESVSAVSVAPGATPLFDTVLPDAYGGGGRIFDWKLVRGYLGRFVLAGGLNPDNVGSAVRETGAWGVDASSGLESSRGIKDHAKIRAFIEGAKQHEA
;
A
#
# COMPACT_ATOMS: atom_id res chain seq x y z
N ARG A 1 -12.42 -9.69 -10.66
CA ARG A 1 -12.22 -8.97 -11.94
C ARG A 1 -11.81 -7.53 -11.62
N TRP A 2 -10.73 -7.04 -12.24
CA TRP A 2 -10.30 -5.65 -12.16
C TRP A 2 -11.09 -4.87 -13.21
N GLY A 3 -12.19 -4.23 -12.81
CA GLY A 3 -13.06 -3.50 -13.74
C GLY A 3 -14.48 -3.34 -13.21
N THR A 4 -15.08 -2.19 -13.48
CA THR A 4 -16.50 -1.93 -13.24
C THR A 4 -17.29 -2.28 -14.49
N GLU A 5 -18.60 -2.45 -14.38
CA GLU A 5 -19.48 -2.82 -15.51
C GLU A 5 -19.56 -1.73 -16.62
N ARG A 6 -18.88 -0.58 -16.48
CA ARG A 6 -19.07 0.60 -17.33
C ARG A 6 -17.81 1.37 -17.75
N GLY A 7 -16.58 0.93 -17.46
CA GLY A 7 -15.38 1.69 -17.85
C GLY A 7 -14.07 1.30 -17.18
N LEU A 8 -13.12 2.24 -17.16
CA LEU A 8 -11.79 2.07 -16.56
C LEU A 8 -11.89 1.82 -15.05
N PHE A 9 -10.98 1.01 -14.53
CA PHE A 9 -10.74 0.91 -13.09
C PHE A 9 -9.93 2.13 -12.64
N VAL A 10 -10.48 2.92 -11.72
CA VAL A 10 -9.88 4.17 -11.26
C VAL A 10 -9.32 4.00 -9.85
N LEU A 11 -8.02 4.24 -9.69
CA LEU A 11 -7.37 4.43 -8.39
C LEU A 11 -7.31 5.93 -8.06
N GLN A 12 -7.77 6.30 -6.87
CA GLN A 12 -7.65 7.68 -6.36
C GLN A 12 -6.61 7.71 -5.24
N PRO A 13 -5.44 8.34 -5.43
CA PRO A 13 -4.40 8.36 -4.42
C PRO A 13 -4.69 9.37 -3.31
N PHE A 14 -4.34 9.01 -2.08
CA PHE A 14 -4.40 9.87 -0.91
C PHE A 14 -3.11 9.72 -0.10
N ALA A 15 -2.43 10.84 0.16
CA ALA A 15 -1.31 10.85 1.09
C ALA A 15 -1.83 10.81 2.53
N ILE A 16 -1.41 9.82 3.31
CA ILE A 16 -1.81 9.65 4.71
C ILE A 16 -0.57 9.89 5.58
N GLY A 17 -0.55 10.99 6.35
CA GLY A 17 0.61 11.39 7.16
C GLY A 17 0.37 11.43 8.68
N SER A 18 -0.85 11.72 9.11
CA SER A 18 -1.21 11.83 10.54
C SER A 18 -2.70 11.67 10.82
N GLU A 19 -3.56 11.87 9.81
CA GLU A 19 -5.01 11.77 9.95
C GLU A 19 -5.52 10.37 9.54
N SER A 20 -6.55 9.90 10.24
CA SER A 20 -7.24 8.65 9.93
C SER A 20 -7.93 8.73 8.57
N VAL A 21 -7.96 7.61 7.84
CA VAL A 21 -8.66 7.47 6.55
C VAL A 21 -10.17 7.74 6.60
N SER A 22 -10.75 7.86 7.80
CA SER A 22 -12.16 8.21 8.00
C SER A 22 -12.57 9.57 7.43
N ALA A 23 -11.62 10.49 7.22
CA ALA A 23 -11.88 11.80 6.63
C ALA A 23 -11.82 11.80 5.08
N VAL A 24 -11.43 10.68 4.47
CA VAL A 24 -11.20 10.61 3.03
C VAL A 24 -12.51 10.48 2.26
N SER A 25 -12.75 11.43 1.35
CA SER A 25 -13.85 11.35 0.38
C SER A 25 -13.36 10.74 -0.94
N VAL A 26 -13.82 9.53 -1.24
CA VAL A 26 -13.51 8.81 -2.48
C VAL A 26 -14.57 9.11 -3.53
N ALA A 27 -14.14 9.46 -4.74
CA ALA A 27 -15.06 9.72 -5.84
C ALA A 27 -15.91 8.48 -6.17
N PRO A 28 -17.18 8.65 -6.55
CA PRO A 28 -18.04 7.52 -6.93
C PRO A 28 -17.38 6.64 -8.01
N GLY A 29 -17.27 5.35 -7.74
CA GLY A 29 -16.68 4.36 -8.65
C GLY A 29 -15.14 4.26 -8.63
N ALA A 30 -14.45 5.08 -7.83
CA ALA A 30 -13.01 4.95 -7.61
C ALA A 30 -12.69 4.02 -6.43
N THR A 31 -11.49 3.44 -6.46
CA THR A 31 -10.90 2.71 -5.34
C THR A 31 -9.76 3.54 -4.75
N PRO A 32 -9.72 3.81 -3.43
CA PRO A 32 -8.64 4.59 -2.85
C PRO A 32 -7.32 3.82 -2.87
N LEU A 33 -6.24 4.54 -3.13
CA LEU A 33 -4.86 4.13 -2.85
C LEU A 33 -4.36 5.00 -1.71
N PHE A 34 -4.11 4.40 -0.55
CA PHE A 34 -3.57 5.09 0.62
C PHE A 34 -2.05 5.02 0.56
N ASP A 35 -1.42 6.13 0.17
CA ASP A 35 0.04 6.28 0.12
C ASP A 35 0.53 6.81 1.47
N THR A 36 1.20 5.92 2.19
CA THR A 36 1.66 6.19 3.53
C THR A 36 3.01 6.86 3.49
N VAL A 37 2.99 8.20 3.57
CA VAL A 37 4.21 9.00 3.47
C VAL A 37 4.86 9.01 4.85
N LEU A 38 6.09 8.49 4.94
CA LEU A 38 6.93 8.73 6.11
C LEU A 38 7.33 10.21 6.10
N PRO A 39 6.95 11.00 7.12
CA PRO A 39 7.67 12.25 7.36
C PRO A 39 9.12 11.84 7.63
N ASP A 40 10.04 12.32 6.80
CA ASP A 40 11.49 12.19 6.97
C ASP A 40 12.17 10.87 6.52
N ALA A 41 11.77 10.29 5.38
CA ALA A 41 12.46 9.14 4.76
C ALA A 41 13.92 9.40 4.28
N TYR A 42 14.56 10.50 4.70
CA TYR A 42 15.98 10.79 4.45
C TYR A 42 16.92 10.39 5.62
N GLY A 43 16.46 9.68 6.64
CA GLY A 43 17.33 9.21 7.73
C GLY A 43 16.90 7.86 8.28
N GLY A 44 17.86 6.95 8.44
CA GLY A 44 17.68 5.55 8.86
C GLY A 44 17.11 5.32 10.26
N GLY A 45 15.88 5.76 10.51
CA GLY A 45 15.22 5.69 11.82
C GLY A 45 14.36 4.44 12.06
N GLY A 46 14.25 3.50 11.12
CA GLY A 46 13.49 2.26 11.31
C GLY A 46 12.00 2.45 11.61
N ARG A 47 11.44 3.65 11.37
CA ARG A 47 10.03 3.94 11.60
C ARG A 47 9.20 3.33 10.48
N ILE A 48 8.61 2.18 10.77
CA ILE A 48 7.51 1.60 9.99
C ILE A 48 6.31 2.55 10.15
N PHE A 49 5.63 2.88 9.05
CA PHE A 49 4.42 3.70 9.09
C PHE A 49 3.36 3.02 9.97
N ASP A 50 2.60 3.81 10.74
CA ASP A 50 1.52 3.27 11.57
C ASP A 50 0.32 2.91 10.69
N TRP A 51 0.33 1.69 10.14
CA TRP A 51 -0.76 1.16 9.32
C TRP A 51 -2.11 1.10 10.07
N LYS A 52 -2.14 1.34 11.39
CA LYS A 52 -3.41 1.50 12.11
C LYS A 52 -4.25 2.65 11.57
N LEU A 53 -3.64 3.65 10.93
CA LEU A 53 -4.35 4.78 10.31
C LEU A 53 -5.32 4.35 9.20
N VAL A 54 -5.13 3.16 8.60
CA VAL A 54 -6.01 2.64 7.54
C VAL A 54 -7.00 1.57 8.01
N ARG A 55 -6.86 1.03 9.24
CA ARG A 55 -7.65 -0.12 9.76
C ARG A 55 -9.17 0.13 9.87
N GLY A 56 -9.62 1.37 9.80
CA GLY A 56 -11.04 1.75 9.89
C GLY A 56 -11.77 1.83 8.55
N TYR A 57 -11.08 1.67 7.42
CA TYR A 57 -11.71 1.75 6.11
C TYR A 57 -12.45 0.45 5.77
N LEU A 58 -13.76 0.53 5.64
CA LEU A 58 -14.63 -0.64 5.41
C LEU A 58 -14.72 -1.07 3.93
N GLY A 59 -14.21 -0.26 3.00
CA GLY A 59 -14.23 -0.54 1.56
C GLY A 59 -12.96 -1.25 1.07
N ARG A 60 -12.93 -1.58 -0.23
CA ARG A 60 -11.68 -2.02 -0.87
C ARG A 60 -10.72 -0.85 -0.99
N PHE A 61 -9.45 -1.08 -0.70
CA PHE A 61 -8.39 -0.08 -0.87
C PHE A 61 -7.08 -0.76 -1.27
N VAL A 62 -6.19 0.03 -1.88
CA VAL A 62 -4.79 -0.34 -2.13
C VAL A 62 -3.92 0.37 -1.11
N LEU A 63 -3.01 -0.35 -0.46
CA LEU A 63 -2.04 0.22 0.46
C LEU A 63 -0.71 0.46 -0.26
N ALA A 64 -0.16 1.66 -0.14
CA ALA A 64 1.14 2.04 -0.69
C ALA A 64 2.00 2.76 0.37
N GLY A 65 3.23 3.11 0.00
CA GLY A 65 4.16 3.85 0.84
C GLY A 65 5.06 2.95 1.66
N GLY A 66 6.37 2.98 1.37
CA GLY A 66 7.40 2.29 2.17
C GLY A 66 7.32 0.75 2.21
N LEU A 67 6.47 0.12 1.40
CA LEU A 67 6.32 -1.34 1.38
C LEU A 67 7.53 -2.03 0.73
N ASN A 68 7.92 -3.17 1.29
CA ASN A 68 9.08 -3.98 0.89
C ASN A 68 8.87 -5.46 1.28
N PRO A 69 9.76 -6.39 0.86
CA PRO A 69 9.59 -7.81 1.15
C PRO A 69 9.51 -8.16 2.65
N ASP A 70 10.17 -7.38 3.51
CA ASP A 70 10.26 -7.66 4.94
C ASP A 70 8.97 -7.25 5.69
N ASN A 71 8.20 -6.32 5.13
CA ASN A 71 7.06 -5.69 5.83
C ASN A 71 5.69 -5.94 5.18
N VAL A 72 5.64 -6.31 3.89
CA VAL A 72 4.38 -6.41 3.13
C VAL A 72 3.40 -7.40 3.73
N GLY A 73 3.90 -8.52 4.27
CA GLY A 73 3.02 -9.51 4.87
C GLY A 73 2.32 -8.96 6.12
N SER A 74 3.08 -8.35 7.03
CA SER A 74 2.47 -7.67 8.18
C SER A 74 1.51 -6.57 7.76
N ALA A 75 1.85 -5.79 6.72
CA ALA A 75 0.97 -4.74 6.20
C ALA A 75 -0.38 -5.31 5.76
N VAL A 76 -0.39 -6.40 4.99
CA VAL A 76 -1.63 -7.05 4.53
C VAL A 76 -2.43 -7.60 5.70
N ARG A 77 -1.82 -8.36 6.62
CA ARG A 77 -2.52 -8.91 7.80
C ARG A 77 -3.16 -7.84 8.68
N GLU A 78 -2.41 -6.78 8.93
CA GLU A 78 -2.81 -5.77 9.88
C GLU A 78 -3.89 -4.84 9.34
N THR A 79 -3.94 -4.64 8.03
CA THR A 79 -4.84 -3.66 7.41
C THR A 79 -6.02 -4.30 6.68
N GLY A 80 -5.90 -5.56 6.25
CA GLY A 80 -6.89 -6.18 5.37
C GLY A 80 -6.92 -5.55 3.97
N ALA A 81 -5.82 -4.91 3.55
CA ALA A 81 -5.75 -4.26 2.24
C ALA A 81 -6.13 -5.20 1.10
N TRP A 82 -6.95 -4.72 0.17
CA TRP A 82 -7.36 -5.49 -1.00
C TRP A 82 -6.24 -5.63 -2.03
N GLY A 83 -5.33 -4.66 -2.06
CA GLY A 83 -4.10 -4.72 -2.85
C GLY A 83 -2.98 -3.94 -2.17
N VAL A 84 -1.74 -4.20 -2.60
CA VAL A 84 -0.54 -3.48 -2.16
C VAL A 84 0.22 -2.94 -3.36
N ASP A 85 0.80 -1.76 -3.21
CA ASP A 85 1.67 -1.11 -4.20
C ASP A 85 3.03 -0.77 -3.58
N ALA A 86 4.11 -1.06 -4.32
CA ALA A 86 5.46 -0.82 -3.89
C ALA A 86 6.35 -0.46 -5.08
N SER A 87 7.21 0.54 -4.89
CA SER A 87 8.15 0.99 -5.93
C SER A 87 9.60 0.92 -5.45
N SER A 88 10.04 1.84 -4.59
CA SER A 88 11.44 1.94 -4.16
C SER A 88 11.91 0.75 -3.30
N GLY A 89 11.02 0.15 -2.52
CA GLY A 89 11.31 -1.06 -1.75
C GLY A 89 11.64 -2.29 -2.63
N LEU A 90 11.34 -2.21 -3.94
CA LEU A 90 11.60 -3.28 -4.92
C LEU A 90 12.77 -2.95 -5.86
N GLU A 91 13.55 -1.92 -5.56
CA GLU A 91 14.67 -1.45 -6.37
C GLU A 91 16.02 -1.90 -5.79
N SER A 92 16.98 -2.20 -6.67
CA SER A 92 18.40 -2.36 -6.29
C SER A 92 19.11 -1.00 -6.24
N SER A 93 18.67 -0.08 -7.09
CA SER A 93 19.07 1.33 -7.14
C SER A 93 17.96 2.14 -7.83
N ARG A 94 17.97 3.47 -7.70
CA ARG A 94 16.86 4.34 -8.14
C ARG A 94 16.45 4.05 -9.59
N GLY A 95 15.22 3.59 -9.77
CA GLY A 95 14.63 3.25 -11.07
C GLY A 95 15.02 1.88 -11.65
N ILE A 96 15.85 1.09 -10.96
CA ILE A 96 16.26 -0.25 -11.38
C ILE A 96 15.62 -1.28 -10.45
N LYS A 97 14.67 -2.05 -10.97
CA LYS A 97 13.97 -3.10 -10.22
C LYS A 97 14.87 -4.31 -9.94
N ASP A 98 14.72 -4.87 -8.75
CA ASP A 98 15.37 -6.10 -8.31
C ASP A 98 14.38 -7.26 -8.36
N HIS A 99 14.63 -8.24 -9.24
CA HIS A 99 13.75 -9.39 -9.43
C HIS A 99 13.64 -10.28 -8.19
N ALA A 100 14.68 -10.38 -7.36
CA ALA A 100 14.63 -11.16 -6.13
C ALA A 100 13.72 -10.48 -5.11
N LYS A 101 13.84 -9.15 -4.96
CA LYS A 101 12.93 -8.36 -4.10
C LYS A 101 11.49 -8.44 -4.57
N ILE A 102 11.23 -8.31 -5.87
CA ILE A 102 9.87 -8.43 -6.43
C ILE A 102 9.26 -9.80 -6.09
N ARG A 103 10.00 -10.89 -6.28
CA ARG A 103 9.51 -12.24 -5.96
C ARG A 103 9.19 -12.38 -4.48
N ALA A 104 10.12 -11.99 -3.61
CA ALA A 104 9.93 -12.06 -2.17
C ALA A 104 8.75 -11.19 -1.69
N PHE A 105 8.55 -10.02 -2.30
CA PHE A 105 7.40 -9.17 -2.03
C PHE A 105 6.07 -9.83 -2.39
N ILE A 106 5.98 -10.41 -3.59
CA ILE A 106 4.76 -11.10 -4.05
C ILE A 106 4.46 -12.31 -3.14
N GLU A 107 5.49 -13.07 -2.78
CA GLU A 107 5.34 -14.20 -1.86
C GLU A 107 4.85 -13.73 -0.48
N GLY A 108 5.49 -12.72 0.11
CA GLY A 108 5.09 -12.16 1.39
C GLY A 108 3.67 -11.59 1.39
N ALA A 109 3.25 -10.95 0.30
CA ALA A 109 1.89 -10.41 0.15
C ALA A 109 0.81 -11.51 0.09
N LYS A 110 1.14 -12.66 -0.52
CA LYS A 110 0.19 -13.78 -0.71
C LYS A 110 0.11 -14.75 0.47
N GLN A 111 1.10 -14.79 1.35
CA GLN A 111 1.17 -15.72 2.48
C GLN A 111 0.07 -15.51 3.57
N HIS A 112 -0.94 -14.66 3.33
CA HIS A 112 -2.06 -14.40 4.25
C HIS A 112 -3.38 -15.09 3.89
N GLU A 113 -3.44 -15.84 2.79
CA GLU A 113 -4.62 -16.61 2.39
C GLU A 113 -4.74 -17.97 3.12
N ALA A 114 -4.56 -18.02 4.44
CA ALA A 114 -4.79 -19.24 5.24
C ALA A 114 -6.22 -19.32 5.78
#